data_AF-W4V611-F1
#
_entry.id   AF-W4V611-F1
#
_cell.length_a   1.000
_cell.length_b   1.000
_cell.length_c   1.000
_cell.angle_alpha   90.00
_cell.angle_beta   90.00
_cell.angle_gamma   90.00
#
_symmetry.space_group_name_H-M   'P 1'
#
loop_
_entity.id
_entity.type
_entity.pdbx_description
1 polymer ?
#
loop_
_entity_poly.entity_id
_entity_poly.type
_entity_poly.pdbx_seq_one_letter_code
_entity_poly.pdbx_strand_id
1 'polypeptide(L)'
;MANLQIINGEYYDEKSQTKLLAERDIIAPRGKIVDRNGIPIAVNRMGYAVKIAKTSMTENEKSEMILKLISIFEKNGDSYEKNLSYYLTFNPIAFGPRNQSQDALQRWKKDMVVKPDDMKLLETPEDVFRYLRKKFSVDEKYTDEEAYKIMTIKYDMLIKGYTATNPLLVAKDVKVETVAQIEERSHEFPGVLIDIIPQRKYLDAGSVLMCWDI
;
A
#
# COMPACT_ATOMS: atom_id res chain seq x y z
N MET A 1 43.15 10.82 -0.16
CA MET A 1 41.88 10.15 0.16
C MET A 1 41.05 11.07 1.05
N ALA A 2 40.22 11.96 0.49
CA ALA A 2 39.42 12.91 1.27
C ALA A 2 38.24 13.53 0.47
N ASN A 3 37.74 12.87 -0.58
CA ASN A 3 36.72 13.46 -1.48
C ASN A 3 35.34 12.79 -1.41
N LEU A 4 35.15 11.77 -0.57
CA LEU A 4 33.84 11.09 -0.43
C LEU A 4 32.98 11.65 0.71
N GLN A 5 33.61 12.30 1.69
CA GLN A 5 32.97 12.68 2.96
C GLN A 5 32.36 14.09 2.92
N ILE A 6 32.87 14.98 2.07
CA ILE A 6 32.41 16.37 1.99
C ILE A 6 31.32 16.54 0.91
N ILE A 7 31.41 15.81 -0.21
CA ILE A 7 30.48 15.97 -1.34
C ILE A 7 29.11 15.33 -1.06
N ASN A 8 29.07 14.28 -0.22
CA ASN A 8 27.83 13.60 0.13
C ASN A 8 27.29 13.98 1.52
N GLY A 9 27.98 14.85 2.27
CA GLY A 9 27.56 15.24 3.62
C GLY A 9 26.16 15.85 3.65
N GLU A 10 25.93 16.81 2.75
CA GLU A 10 24.63 17.48 2.60
C GLU A 10 23.52 16.51 2.16
N TYR A 11 23.83 15.57 1.25
CA TYR A 11 22.90 14.52 0.80
C TYR A 11 22.54 13.52 1.90
N TYR A 12 23.52 13.10 2.70
CA TYR A 12 23.29 12.21 3.83
C TYR A 12 22.63 12.93 5.00
N ASP A 13 22.90 14.22 5.22
CA ASP A 13 22.26 15.04 6.24
C ASP A 13 20.79 15.31 5.91
N GLU A 14 20.42 15.63 4.67
CA GLU A 14 19.00 15.74 4.28
C GLU A 14 18.26 14.41 4.47
N LYS A 15 18.89 13.29 4.04
CA LYS A 15 18.34 11.94 4.27
C LYS A 15 18.22 11.61 5.75
N SER A 16 19.18 12.04 6.58
CA SER A 16 19.21 11.82 8.02
C SER A 16 18.14 12.66 8.73
N GLN A 17 18.02 13.95 8.40
CA GLN A 17 17.02 14.86 8.97
C GLN A 17 15.60 14.43 8.61
N THR A 18 15.37 13.98 7.37
CA THR A 18 14.07 13.42 6.96
C THR A 18 13.76 12.13 7.73
N LYS A 19 14.78 11.30 8.02
CA LYS A 19 14.66 10.07 8.79
C LYS A 19 14.45 10.31 10.30
N LEU A 20 14.98 11.40 10.85
CA LEU A 20 14.80 11.83 12.24
C LEU A 20 13.39 12.37 12.51
N LEU A 21 12.78 13.10 11.56
CA LEU A 21 11.42 13.64 11.71
C LEU A 21 10.32 12.57 11.54
N ALA A 22 10.65 11.44 10.89
CA ALA A 22 9.79 10.26 10.85
C ALA A 22 10.05 9.36 12.07
N GLU A 23 9.99 9.93 13.28
CA GLU A 23 9.87 9.13 14.50
C GLU A 23 8.71 8.17 14.28
N ARG A 24 9.04 6.88 14.18
CA ARG A 24 8.04 5.84 13.95
C ARG A 24 7.11 5.82 15.15
N ASP A 25 5.85 6.20 14.94
CA ASP A 25 4.79 6.03 15.95
C ASP A 25 4.62 4.54 16.25
N ILE A 26 5.28 4.06 17.31
CA ILE A 26 5.09 2.70 17.80
C ILE A 26 3.77 2.69 18.57
N ILE A 27 2.74 2.11 17.97
CA ILE A 27 1.45 1.92 18.62
C ILE A 27 1.64 0.93 19.78
N ALA A 28 1.50 1.42 21.01
CA ALA A 28 1.60 0.57 22.19
C ALA A 28 0.49 -0.51 22.19
N PRO A 29 0.81 -1.78 22.52
CA PRO A 29 -0.18 -2.84 22.62
C PRO A 29 -1.14 -2.60 23.79
N ARG A 30 -2.43 -2.92 23.59
CA ARG A 30 -3.46 -2.85 24.65
C ARG A 30 -3.34 -4.00 25.67
N GLY A 31 -3.87 -3.83 26.88
CA GLY A 31 -3.93 -4.92 27.88
C GLY A 31 -4.68 -6.17 27.38
N LYS A 32 -4.30 -7.35 27.89
CA LYS A 32 -5.04 -8.61 27.66
C LYS A 32 -6.40 -8.54 28.37
N ILE A 33 -7.46 -9.01 27.71
CA ILE A 33 -8.76 -9.20 28.36
C ILE A 33 -8.89 -10.68 28.72
N VAL A 34 -9.18 -10.93 29.99
CA VAL A 34 -9.36 -12.26 30.57
C VAL A 34 -10.75 -12.36 31.17
N ASP A 35 -11.30 -13.57 31.17
CA ASP A 35 -12.53 -13.92 31.90
C ASP A 35 -12.30 -13.94 33.43
N ARG A 36 -13.36 -14.09 34.23
CA ARG A 36 -13.31 -14.29 35.68
C ARG A 36 -12.37 -15.42 36.11
N ASN A 37 -12.20 -16.44 35.26
CA ASN A 37 -11.32 -17.58 35.49
C ASN A 37 -9.88 -17.38 34.97
N GLY A 38 -9.52 -16.18 34.49
CA GLY A 38 -8.19 -15.87 33.95
C GLY A 38 -7.95 -16.36 32.52
N ILE A 39 -8.94 -16.97 31.86
CA ILE A 39 -8.83 -17.44 30.47
C ILE A 39 -8.81 -16.22 29.54
N PRO A 40 -7.78 -16.05 28.70
CA PRO A 40 -7.70 -14.91 27.80
C PRO A 40 -8.75 -15.01 26.70
N ILE A 41 -9.62 -14.01 26.60
CA ILE A 41 -10.62 -13.88 25.53
C ILE A 41 -10.05 -13.07 24.38
N ALA A 42 -9.17 -12.11 24.68
CA ALA A 42 -8.58 -11.26 23.67
C ALA A 42 -7.12 -10.95 23.98
N VAL A 43 -6.25 -11.40 23.09
CA VAL A 43 -4.79 -11.23 23.14
C VAL A 43 -4.34 -10.34 21.99
N ASN A 44 -3.15 -9.76 22.10
CA ASN A 44 -2.54 -9.07 20.98
C ASN A 44 -1.53 -9.99 20.29
N ARG A 45 -1.52 -9.93 18.96
CA ARG A 45 -0.49 -10.49 18.09
C ARG A 45 0.25 -9.33 17.43
N MET A 46 1.55 -9.49 17.18
CA MET A 46 2.29 -8.56 16.32
C MET A 46 1.83 -8.77 14.87
N GLY A 47 1.22 -7.74 14.28
CA GLY A 47 0.95 -7.68 12.84
C GLY A 47 1.92 -6.70 12.19
N TYR A 48 2.24 -6.93 10.92
CA TYR A 48 3.12 -6.05 10.15
C TYR A 48 2.31 -5.27 9.14
N ALA A 49 2.66 -4.00 8.95
CA ALA A 49 2.07 -3.14 7.94
C ALA A 49 3.14 -2.59 7.02
N VAL A 50 2.88 -2.67 5.73
CA VAL A 50 3.77 -2.12 4.69
C VAL A 50 3.21 -0.78 4.25
N LYS A 51 4.05 0.25 4.31
CA LYS A 51 3.72 1.62 3.92
C LYS A 51 4.71 2.14 2.88
N ILE A 52 4.30 3.13 2.08
CA ILE A 52 5.15 3.82 1.10
C ILE A 52 5.22 5.30 1.45
N ALA A 53 6.42 5.78 1.74
CA ALA A 53 6.74 7.19 1.92
C ALA A 53 7.13 7.86 0.59
N LYS A 54 6.98 9.19 0.54
CA LYS A 54 7.39 9.97 -0.64
C LYS A 54 8.91 10.08 -0.73
N THR A 55 9.46 9.64 -1.85
CA THR A 55 10.88 9.69 -2.20
C THR A 55 11.10 10.39 -3.54
N SER A 56 12.33 10.85 -3.78
CA SER A 56 12.75 11.56 -5.01
C SER A 56 12.98 10.62 -6.20
N MET A 57 12.11 9.61 -6.38
CA MET A 57 12.19 8.64 -7.48
C MET A 57 11.46 9.13 -8.72
N THR A 58 11.90 8.66 -9.88
CA THR A 58 11.16 8.84 -11.14
C THR A 58 9.88 7.99 -11.15
N GLU A 59 8.92 8.36 -12.00
CA GLU A 59 7.64 7.62 -12.11
C GLU A 59 7.81 6.18 -12.61
N ASN A 60 8.85 5.93 -13.40
CA ASN A 60 9.18 4.60 -13.89
C ASN A 60 9.72 3.71 -12.77
N GLU A 61 10.68 4.19 -11.99
CA GLU A 61 11.24 3.46 -10.84
C GLU A 61 10.15 3.14 -9.81
N LYS A 62 9.22 4.09 -9.56
CA LYS A 62 8.07 3.83 -8.67
C LYS A 62 7.20 2.70 -9.20
N SER A 63 6.94 2.69 -10.51
CA SER A 63 6.10 1.66 -11.14
C SER A 63 6.75 0.27 -11.03
N GLU A 64 8.07 0.19 -11.24
CA GLU A 64 8.84 -1.04 -11.08
C GLU A 64 8.85 -1.53 -9.63
N MET A 65 9.08 -0.63 -8.67
CA MET A 65 9.05 -0.93 -7.25
C MET A 65 7.67 -1.45 -6.81
N ILE A 66 6.59 -0.80 -7.24
CA ILE A 66 5.21 -1.21 -6.94
C ILE A 66 4.96 -2.62 -7.48
N LEU A 67 5.35 -2.89 -8.72
CA LEU A 67 5.16 -4.21 -9.34
C LEU A 67 5.90 -5.30 -8.57
N LYS A 68 7.18 -5.07 -8.22
CA LYS A 68 7.97 -6.02 -7.40
C LYS A 68 7.32 -6.29 -6.04
N LEU A 69 6.81 -5.24 -5.39
CA LEU A 69 6.17 -5.34 -4.09
C LEU A 69 4.86 -6.14 -4.15
N ILE A 70 4.05 -5.93 -5.18
CA ILE A 70 2.83 -6.72 -5.44
C ILE A 70 3.19 -8.19 -5.71
N SER A 71 4.24 -8.47 -6.48
CA SER A 71 4.69 -9.84 -6.73
C SER A 71 5.09 -10.59 -5.45
N ILE A 72 5.70 -9.90 -4.48
CA ILE A 72 6.01 -10.50 -3.16
C ILE A 72 4.71 -10.82 -2.41
N PHE A 73 3.74 -9.89 -2.39
CA PHE A 73 2.46 -10.12 -1.73
C PHE A 73 1.69 -11.28 -2.36
N GLU A 74 1.60 -11.34 -3.69
CA GLU A 74 0.89 -12.41 -4.39
C GLU A 74 1.57 -13.77 -4.16
N LYS A 75 2.92 -13.81 -4.17
CA LYS A 75 3.69 -15.03 -3.89
C LYS A 75 3.44 -15.57 -2.48
N ASN A 76 3.37 -14.67 -1.49
CA ASN A 76 3.19 -15.05 -0.10
C ASN A 76 1.70 -15.15 0.30
N GLY A 77 0.78 -14.78 -0.59
CA GLY A 77 -0.66 -14.80 -0.37
C GLY A 77 -1.16 -13.71 0.58
N ASP A 78 -0.46 -12.57 0.63
CA ASP A 78 -0.87 -11.42 1.44
C ASP A 78 -1.87 -10.53 0.70
N SER A 79 -2.78 -9.93 1.46
CA SER A 79 -3.72 -8.93 0.95
C SER A 79 -3.11 -7.52 0.97
N TYR A 80 -3.39 -6.75 -0.08
CA TYR A 80 -3.05 -5.32 -0.15
C TYR A 80 -4.29 -4.50 -0.50
N GLU A 81 -4.21 -3.20 -0.22
CA GLU A 81 -5.26 -2.21 -0.47
C GLU A 81 -5.50 -2.06 -1.98
N LYS A 82 -6.74 -2.31 -2.41
CA LYS A 82 -7.15 -2.28 -3.83
C LYS A 82 -8.31 -1.31 -4.05
N ASN A 83 -8.19 -0.04 -3.62
CA ASN A 83 -9.36 0.85 -3.65
C ASN A 83 -9.82 1.24 -5.06
N LEU A 84 -8.94 1.15 -6.06
CA LEU A 84 -9.32 1.32 -7.47
C LEU A 84 -10.36 0.29 -7.93
N SER A 85 -10.32 -0.94 -7.39
CA SER A 85 -11.23 -2.03 -7.78
C SER A 85 -12.71 -1.73 -7.51
N TYR A 86 -13.01 -0.81 -6.58
CA TYR A 86 -14.37 -0.36 -6.32
C TYR A 86 -14.95 0.51 -7.45
N TYR A 87 -14.09 1.12 -8.27
CA TYR A 87 -14.44 2.07 -9.32
C TYR A 87 -14.26 1.52 -10.73
N LEU A 88 -13.20 0.72 -10.93
CA LEU A 88 -12.86 0.09 -12.20
C LEU A 88 -12.37 -1.33 -11.90
N THR A 89 -13.02 -2.35 -12.46
CA THR A 89 -12.57 -3.74 -12.34
C THR A 89 -11.66 -4.11 -13.51
N PHE A 90 -10.80 -5.10 -13.30
CA PHE A 90 -10.01 -5.72 -14.34
C PHE A 90 -10.37 -7.21 -14.37
N ASN A 91 -10.68 -7.72 -15.56
CA ASN A 91 -11.21 -9.07 -15.81
C ASN A 91 -12.67 -9.31 -15.31
N PRO A 92 -13.71 -8.73 -15.94
CA PRO A 92 -13.67 -7.88 -17.14
C PRO A 92 -13.39 -6.41 -16.82
N ILE A 93 -12.92 -5.66 -17.83
CA ILE A 93 -12.80 -4.20 -17.73
C ILE A 93 -14.21 -3.63 -17.69
N ALA A 94 -14.63 -3.18 -16.52
CA ALA A 94 -15.98 -2.67 -16.29
C ALA A 94 -15.97 -1.65 -15.14
N PHE A 95 -17.04 -0.86 -15.06
CA PHE A 95 -17.22 0.01 -13.91
C PHE A 95 -17.52 -0.81 -12.65
N GLY A 96 -16.78 -0.51 -11.59
CA GLY A 96 -16.94 -1.17 -10.30
C GLY A 96 -18.24 -0.79 -9.60
N PRO A 97 -18.56 -1.44 -8.46
CA PRO A 97 -19.82 -1.26 -7.75
C PRO A 97 -20.15 0.20 -7.39
N ARG A 98 -19.12 1.03 -7.16
CA ARG A 98 -19.31 2.43 -6.76
C ARG A 98 -19.71 3.34 -7.94
N ASN A 99 -19.47 2.90 -9.18
CA ASN A 99 -19.71 3.69 -10.40
C ASN A 99 -20.91 3.20 -11.22
N GLN A 100 -21.83 2.44 -10.61
CA GLN A 100 -23.03 1.94 -11.29
C GLN A 100 -24.06 3.05 -11.58
N SER A 101 -24.07 4.13 -10.80
CA SER A 101 -24.94 5.28 -11.01
C SER A 101 -24.25 6.37 -11.84
N GLN A 102 -24.98 7.01 -12.77
CA GLN A 102 -24.41 8.07 -13.62
C GLN A 102 -23.85 9.25 -12.81
N ASP A 103 -24.51 9.65 -11.72
CA ASP A 103 -24.04 10.74 -10.85
C ASP A 103 -22.72 10.40 -10.16
N ALA A 104 -22.59 9.16 -9.66
CA ALA A 104 -21.37 8.69 -9.01
C ALA A 104 -20.20 8.64 -10.00
N LEU A 105 -20.47 8.15 -11.22
CA LEU A 105 -19.49 8.10 -12.29
C LEU A 105 -19.03 9.52 -12.69
N GLN A 106 -19.94 10.48 -12.83
CA GLN A 106 -19.57 11.86 -13.17
C GLN A 106 -18.73 12.53 -12.08
N ARG A 107 -19.07 12.31 -10.81
CA ARG A 107 -18.29 12.83 -9.67
C ARG A 107 -16.88 12.24 -9.67
N TRP A 108 -16.77 10.92 -9.77
CA TRP A 108 -15.47 10.26 -9.80
C TRP A 108 -14.64 10.68 -11.01
N LYS A 109 -15.24 10.80 -12.19
CA LYS A 109 -14.55 11.32 -13.38
C LYS A 109 -14.05 12.74 -13.17
N LYS A 110 -14.84 13.62 -12.54
CA LYS A 110 -14.42 15.00 -12.22
C LYS A 110 -13.17 15.02 -11.33
N ASP A 111 -13.10 14.14 -10.34
CA ASP A 111 -11.94 14.05 -9.44
C ASP A 111 -10.71 13.44 -10.15
N MET A 112 -10.95 12.58 -11.15
CA MET A 112 -9.89 11.89 -11.88
C MET A 112 -9.37 12.66 -13.09
N VAL A 113 -10.11 13.62 -13.61
CA VAL A 113 -9.73 14.35 -14.82
C VAL A 113 -8.90 15.58 -14.51
N VAL A 114 -7.85 15.83 -15.31
CA VAL A 114 -7.00 17.05 -15.18
C VAL A 114 -7.64 18.25 -15.87
N LYS A 115 -8.30 18.05 -17.02
CA LYS A 115 -8.97 19.10 -17.81
C LYS A 115 -10.43 18.74 -18.05
N PRO A 116 -11.40 19.63 -17.75
CA PRO A 116 -12.83 19.33 -17.87
C PRO A 116 -13.27 18.74 -19.22
N ASP A 117 -12.60 19.12 -20.32
CA ASP A 117 -12.89 18.61 -21.67
C ASP A 117 -12.55 17.13 -21.87
N ASP A 118 -11.60 16.57 -21.13
CA ASP A 118 -11.24 15.15 -21.22
C ASP A 118 -12.38 14.25 -20.71
N MET A 119 -13.33 14.79 -19.95
CA MET A 119 -14.51 14.07 -19.44
C MET A 119 -15.32 13.43 -20.57
N LYS A 120 -15.38 14.10 -21.73
CA LYS A 120 -16.13 13.63 -22.91
C LYS A 120 -15.48 12.42 -23.58
N LEU A 121 -14.20 12.18 -23.34
CA LEU A 121 -13.45 11.07 -23.91
C LEU A 121 -13.55 9.79 -23.07
N LEU A 122 -14.20 9.84 -21.90
CA LEU A 122 -14.28 8.76 -20.92
C LEU A 122 -15.61 8.00 -21.01
N GLU A 123 -16.08 7.67 -22.21
CA GLU A 123 -17.40 7.03 -22.38
C GLU A 123 -17.36 5.55 -22.00
N THR A 124 -16.30 4.84 -22.39
CA THR A 124 -16.15 3.40 -22.13
C THR A 124 -15.22 3.11 -20.94
N PRO A 125 -15.40 1.98 -20.24
CA PRO A 125 -14.45 1.50 -19.22
C PRO A 125 -13.00 1.39 -19.75
N GLU A 126 -12.83 1.01 -21.01
CA GLU A 126 -11.55 0.89 -21.70
C GLU A 126 -10.88 2.24 -21.93
N ASP A 127 -11.67 3.26 -22.31
CA ASP A 127 -11.15 4.63 -22.43
C ASP A 127 -10.70 5.19 -21.08
N VAL A 128 -11.46 4.89 -20.03
CA VAL A 128 -11.09 5.24 -18.65
C VAL A 128 -9.78 4.56 -18.26
N PHE A 129 -9.63 3.27 -18.57
CA PHE A 129 -8.40 2.54 -18.31
C PHE A 129 -7.20 3.18 -19.02
N ARG A 130 -7.34 3.47 -20.33
CA ARG A 130 -6.28 4.14 -21.13
C ARG A 130 -5.94 5.52 -20.57
N TYR A 131 -6.95 6.28 -20.16
CA TYR A 131 -6.75 7.60 -19.55
C TYR A 131 -5.98 7.50 -18.24
N LEU A 132 -6.37 6.58 -17.35
CA LEU A 132 -5.68 6.37 -16.08
C LEU A 132 -4.24 5.93 -16.30
N ARG A 133 -3.98 5.02 -17.26
CA ARG A 133 -2.62 4.60 -17.62
C ARG A 133 -1.75 5.79 -18.00
N LYS A 134 -2.26 6.69 -18.84
CA LYS A 134 -1.58 7.93 -19.26
C LYS A 134 -1.39 8.90 -18.09
N LYS A 135 -2.43 9.10 -17.27
CA LYS A 135 -2.40 10.00 -16.10
C LYS A 135 -1.32 9.57 -15.09
N PHE A 136 -1.19 8.28 -14.86
CA PHE A 136 -0.20 7.72 -13.95
C PHE A 136 1.17 7.47 -14.59
N SER A 137 1.35 7.87 -15.85
CA SER A 137 2.59 7.68 -16.62
C SER A 137 3.11 6.24 -16.52
N VAL A 138 2.21 5.26 -16.66
CA VAL A 138 2.56 3.85 -16.65
C VAL A 138 2.98 3.45 -18.06
N ASP A 139 4.24 3.04 -18.20
CA ASP A 139 4.88 2.67 -19.45
C ASP A 139 4.09 1.58 -20.21
N GLU A 140 4.17 1.61 -21.54
CA GLU A 140 3.56 0.63 -22.44
C GLU A 140 4.23 -0.75 -22.34
N LYS A 141 5.44 -0.83 -21.76
CA LYS A 141 6.16 -2.09 -21.54
C LYS A 141 5.42 -3.11 -20.66
N TYR A 142 4.50 -2.64 -19.80
CA TYR A 142 3.74 -3.50 -18.90
C TYR A 142 2.50 -4.08 -19.59
N THR A 143 2.19 -5.33 -19.27
CA THR A 143 0.91 -5.93 -19.68
C THR A 143 -0.26 -5.17 -19.04
N ASP A 144 -1.46 -5.27 -19.61
CA ASP A 144 -2.62 -4.56 -19.08
C ASP A 144 -2.97 -4.97 -17.63
N GLU A 145 -2.68 -6.23 -17.26
CA GLU A 145 -2.85 -6.71 -15.89
C GLU A 145 -1.85 -6.06 -14.93
N GLU A 146 -0.57 -6.03 -15.30
CA GLU A 146 0.47 -5.39 -14.49
C GLU A 146 0.24 -3.89 -14.38
N ALA A 147 -0.14 -3.24 -15.49
CA ALA A 147 -0.51 -1.84 -15.50
C ALA A 147 -1.67 -1.58 -14.53
N TYR A 148 -2.71 -2.44 -14.53
CA TYR A 148 -3.82 -2.33 -13.59
C TYR A 148 -3.38 -2.47 -12.12
N LYS A 149 -2.51 -3.43 -11.81
CA LYS A 149 -1.93 -3.61 -10.46
C LYS A 149 -1.18 -2.35 -10.01
N ILE A 150 -0.33 -1.78 -10.88
CA ILE A 150 0.41 -0.55 -10.61
C ILE A 150 -0.54 0.63 -10.40
N MET A 151 -1.53 0.78 -11.28
CA MET A 151 -2.54 1.85 -11.19
C MET A 151 -3.34 1.79 -9.91
N THR A 152 -3.59 0.60 -9.38
CA THR A 152 -4.34 0.42 -8.13
C THR A 152 -3.63 1.10 -6.96
N ILE A 153 -2.31 0.90 -6.83
CA ILE A 153 -1.51 1.54 -5.79
C ILE A 153 -1.31 3.03 -6.07
N LYS A 154 -1.06 3.42 -7.34
CA LYS A 154 -0.91 4.84 -7.71
C LYS A 154 -2.21 5.63 -7.50
N TYR A 155 -3.37 5.01 -7.67
CA TYR A 155 -4.66 5.59 -7.34
C TYR A 155 -4.77 5.87 -5.83
N ASP A 156 -4.38 4.92 -4.98
CA ASP A 156 -4.33 5.11 -3.54
C ASP A 156 -3.38 6.25 -3.13
N MET A 157 -2.22 6.35 -3.79
CA MET A 157 -1.27 7.46 -3.60
C MET A 157 -1.88 8.82 -3.95
N LEU A 158 -2.68 8.87 -5.01
CA LEU A 158 -3.36 10.09 -5.45
C LEU A 158 -4.46 10.51 -4.48
N ILE A 159 -5.34 9.59 -4.09
CA ILE A 159 -6.53 9.90 -3.28
C ILE A 159 -6.18 10.19 -1.83
N LYS A 160 -5.38 9.33 -1.19
CA LYS A 160 -5.06 9.48 0.23
C LYS A 160 -4.01 10.58 0.45
N GLY A 161 -3.24 10.90 -0.58
CA GLY A 161 -2.05 11.73 -0.48
C GLY A 161 -0.96 11.02 0.33
N TYR A 162 0.29 11.23 -0.04
CA TYR A 162 1.41 10.67 0.71
C TYR A 162 2.58 11.64 0.72
N THR A 163 3.27 11.68 1.85
CA THR A 163 4.44 12.51 2.07
C THR A 163 5.52 11.68 2.76
N ALA A 164 6.69 12.28 3.03
CA ALA A 164 7.70 11.60 3.82
C ALA A 164 7.23 11.36 5.28
N THR A 165 6.43 12.28 5.82
CA THR A 165 5.92 12.23 7.21
C THR A 165 4.58 11.50 7.35
N ASN A 166 3.76 11.49 6.30
CA ASN A 166 2.53 10.70 6.24
C ASN A 166 2.64 9.63 5.13
N PRO A 167 3.21 8.45 5.44
CA PRO A 167 3.38 7.38 4.47
C PRO A 167 2.05 6.67 4.17
N LEU A 168 1.86 6.31 2.91
CA LEU A 168 0.68 5.58 2.43
C LEU A 168 0.70 4.15 2.95
N LEU A 169 -0.34 3.72 3.64
CA LEU A 169 -0.55 2.31 3.95
C LEU A 169 -0.94 1.51 2.69
N VAL A 170 -0.18 0.46 2.40
CA VAL A 170 -0.39 -0.43 1.25
C VAL A 170 -0.95 -1.79 1.66
N ALA A 171 -0.41 -2.39 2.73
CA ALA A 171 -0.85 -3.69 3.20
C ALA A 171 -0.84 -3.74 4.74
N LYS A 172 -1.79 -4.49 5.31
CA LYS A 172 -1.95 -4.71 6.75
C LYS A 172 -1.91 -6.21 7.03
N ASP A 173 -1.40 -6.55 8.21
CA ASP A 173 -1.28 -7.94 8.70
C ASP A 173 -0.53 -8.84 7.70
N VAL A 174 0.56 -8.31 7.13
CA VAL A 174 1.40 -9.11 6.22
C VAL A 174 2.19 -10.16 6.99
N LYS A 175 2.47 -11.26 6.31
CA LYS A 175 3.30 -12.35 6.83
C LYS A 175 4.74 -11.92 7.13
N VAL A 176 5.37 -12.62 8.08
CA VAL A 176 6.77 -12.35 8.47
C VAL A 176 7.72 -12.64 7.30
N GLU A 177 7.38 -13.64 6.48
CA GLU A 177 8.14 -14.00 5.29
C GLU A 177 8.16 -12.88 4.24
N THR A 178 7.08 -12.10 4.15
CA THR A 178 7.00 -10.91 3.28
C THR A 178 7.86 -9.79 3.80
N VAL A 179 7.80 -9.53 5.11
CA VAL A 179 8.66 -8.55 5.78
C VAL A 179 10.13 -8.88 5.54
N ALA A 180 10.53 -10.14 5.79
CA ALA A 180 11.90 -10.60 5.60
C ALA A 180 12.37 -10.39 4.14
N GLN A 181 11.55 -10.73 3.15
CA GLN A 181 11.88 -10.54 1.74
C GLN A 181 12.04 -9.07 1.35
N ILE A 182 11.21 -8.18 1.91
CA ILE A 182 11.30 -6.73 1.66
C ILE A 182 12.54 -6.15 2.35
N GLU A 183 12.83 -6.54 3.60
CA GLU A 183 13.99 -6.02 4.33
C GLU A 183 15.33 -6.46 3.74
N GLU A 184 15.43 -7.74 3.34
CA GLU A 184 16.62 -8.30 2.67
C GLU A 184 16.95 -7.54 1.38
N ARG A 185 15.91 -7.13 0.64
CA ARG A 185 16.04 -6.39 -0.63
C ARG A 185 15.66 -4.92 -0.48
N SER A 186 15.83 -4.34 0.70
CA SER A 186 15.41 -2.96 1.01
C SER A 186 15.97 -1.91 0.05
N HIS A 187 17.15 -2.15 -0.54
CA HIS A 187 17.74 -1.30 -1.58
C HIS A 187 16.89 -1.23 -2.87
N GLU A 188 16.12 -2.28 -3.19
CA GLU A 188 15.18 -2.30 -4.32
C GLU A 188 13.83 -1.65 -4.00
N PHE A 189 13.59 -1.34 -2.72
CA PHE A 189 12.33 -0.79 -2.21
C PHE A 189 12.51 0.58 -1.53
N PRO A 190 13.11 1.57 -2.22
CA PRO A 190 13.30 2.90 -1.66
C PRO A 190 11.97 3.57 -1.29
N GLY A 191 11.84 3.95 -0.02
CA GLY A 191 10.62 4.57 0.52
C GLY A 191 9.58 3.58 1.04
N VAL A 192 9.81 2.27 0.94
CA VAL A 192 8.98 1.28 1.63
C VAL A 192 9.36 1.23 3.10
N LEU A 193 8.37 1.38 3.97
CA LEU A 193 8.50 1.35 5.41
C LEU A 193 7.69 0.18 5.96
N ILE A 194 8.27 -0.54 6.91
CA ILE A 194 7.58 -1.58 7.66
C ILE A 194 7.33 -1.05 9.06
N ASP A 195 6.07 -1.16 9.49
CA ASP A 195 5.62 -0.82 10.84
C ASP A 195 5.01 -2.04 11.53
N ILE A 196 5.21 -2.11 12.84
CA ILE A 196 4.63 -3.17 13.68
C ILE A 196 3.36 -2.61 14.31
N ILE A 197 2.22 -3.18 13.93
CA ILE A 197 0.91 -2.78 14.45
C ILE A 197 0.34 -3.94 15.28
N PRO A 198 0.03 -3.74 16.57
CA PRO A 198 -0.60 -4.78 17.37
C PRO A 198 -2.01 -5.08 16.85
N GLN A 199 -2.26 -6.32 16.45
CA GLN A 199 -3.56 -6.81 16.01
C GLN A 199 -4.25 -7.56 17.15
N ARG A 200 -5.55 -7.28 17.37
CA ARG A 200 -6.34 -7.96 18.40
C ARG A 200 -6.78 -9.33 17.86
N LYS A 201 -6.43 -10.39 18.56
CA LYS A 201 -6.89 -11.76 18.29
C LYS A 201 -7.86 -12.16 19.39
N TYR A 202 -9.09 -12.47 19.01
CA TYR A 202 -10.08 -13.07 19.90
C TYR A 202 -9.92 -14.58 19.89
N LEU A 203 -9.90 -15.17 21.08
CA LEU A 203 -9.87 -16.62 21.27
C LEU A 203 -11.30 -17.06 21.55
N ASP A 204 -11.87 -17.88 20.66
CA ASP A 204 -13.18 -18.47 20.92
C ASP A 204 -13.08 -19.53 22.02
N ALA A 205 -14.11 -19.61 22.87
CA ALA A 205 -14.18 -20.57 23.97
C ALA A 205 -14.03 -22.04 23.52
N GLY A 206 -14.37 -22.36 22.26
CA GLY A 206 -14.18 -23.70 21.69
C GLY A 206 -12.74 -24.05 21.31
N SER A 207 -11.86 -23.05 21.17
CA SER A 207 -10.45 -23.26 20.77
C SER A 207 -9.51 -23.53 21.96
N VAL A 208 -9.95 -23.22 23.18
CA VAL A 208 -9.17 -23.38 24.41
C VAL A 208 -9.18 -24.84 24.90
N LEU A 209 -10.21 -25.62 24.54
CA LEU A 209 -10.37 -27.02 24.93
C LEU A 209 -9.38 -27.99 24.27
N MET A 210 -8.74 -27.61 23.15
CA MET A 210 -7.76 -28.47 22.46
C MET A 210 -6.32 -28.34 22.96
N CYS A 211 -6.03 -27.49 23.96
CA CYS A 211 -4.67 -27.24 24.44
C CYS A 211 -4.35 -27.88 25.80
N TRP A 212 -5.24 -28.73 26.32
CA TRP A 212 -5.10 -29.39 27.63
C TRP A 212 -5.21 -30.92 27.61
N ASP A 213 -5.04 -31.54 26.45
CA ASP A 213 -4.87 -32.99 26.33
C ASP A 213 -3.48 -33.30 25.75
N ILE A 214 -2.44 -33.29 26.61
CA ILE A 214 -1.19 -34.09 26.59
C ILE A 214 -0.55 -33.99 27.98
#